data_AF-A0A524HTG8-F1
#
_entry.id   AF-A0A524HTG8-F1
#
_cell.length_a   1.000
_cell.length_b   1.000
_cell.length_c   1.000
_cell.angle_alpha   90.00
_cell.angle_beta   90.00
_cell.angle_gamma   90.00
#
_symmetry.space_group_name_H-M   'P 1'
#
loop_
_entity.id
_entity.type
_entity.pdbx_description
1 polymer ?
#
loop_
_entity_poly.entity_id
_entity_poly.type
_entity_poly.pdbx_seq_one_letter_code
_entity_poly.pdbx_strand_id
1 'polypeptide(L)'
;MPLTLHILKRWVQLACAFAPVAIGGCGAFEPSDIPAGAIPMDPPAHFTEWWARTEQCSGLSGSMAPIHWYVMPNVSSFQTDIGEKVGLWIKTPSHVAIVLAETYADHELVVRHEMLHQLLQRAGHPADYFDSKCGLTWERWSGGPTMMASAGT
;
A
#
# COMPACT_ATOMS: atom_id res chain seq x y z
N MET A 1 51.43 -37.44 32.44
CA MET A 1 52.25 -38.24 31.51
C MET A 1 51.88 -39.69 31.77
N PRO A 2 51.40 -40.48 30.78
CA PRO A 2 52.16 -40.77 29.57
C PRO A 2 51.42 -40.53 28.24
N LEU A 3 52.25 -40.35 27.21
CA LEU A 3 52.00 -40.44 25.77
C LEU A 3 51.28 -41.75 25.39
N THR A 4 50.52 -41.76 24.30
CA THR A 4 50.97 -42.40 23.02
C THR A 4 49.92 -42.19 21.92
N LEU A 5 50.37 -41.49 20.89
CA LEU A 5 49.77 -41.24 19.59
C LEU A 5 49.63 -42.57 18.79
N HIS A 6 48.43 -42.92 18.33
CA HIS A 6 48.25 -43.90 17.24
C HIS A 6 47.48 -43.24 16.09
N ILE A 7 48.25 -42.75 15.12
CA ILE A 7 47.76 -42.42 13.79
C ILE A 7 47.66 -43.75 13.02
N LEU A 8 46.46 -44.15 12.58
CA LEU A 8 46.33 -44.99 11.39
C LEU A 8 44.96 -44.81 10.73
N LYS A 9 45.03 -44.30 9.51
CA LYS A 9 43.99 -44.16 8.48
C LYS A 9 43.03 -45.35 8.41
N ARG A 10 41.73 -45.06 8.26
CA ARG A 10 40.85 -45.83 7.37
C ARG A 10 39.78 -44.92 6.78
N TRP A 11 40.02 -44.56 5.53
CA TRP A 11 39.02 -44.00 4.63
C TRP A 11 38.11 -45.15 4.18
N VAL A 12 36.84 -45.11 4.57
CA VAL A 12 35.76 -45.78 3.83
C VAL A 12 34.59 -44.81 3.84
N GLN A 13 34.35 -44.20 2.68
CA GLN A 13 33.16 -43.43 2.39
C GLN A 13 31.96 -44.38 2.35
N LEU A 14 30.91 -44.07 3.11
CA LEU A 14 29.56 -44.57 2.87
C LEU A 14 28.62 -43.39 3.03
N ALA A 15 28.27 -42.82 1.88
CA ALA A 15 27.25 -41.80 1.74
C ALA A 15 25.88 -42.43 2.02
N CYS A 16 25.28 -42.08 3.16
CA CYS A 16 23.85 -42.19 3.36
C CYS A 16 23.27 -40.78 3.21
N ALA A 17 22.71 -40.53 2.03
CA ALA A 17 21.93 -39.36 1.72
C ALA A 17 20.72 -39.28 2.68
N PHE A 18 20.77 -38.37 3.65
CA PHE A 18 19.56 -37.93 4.33
C PHE A 18 18.91 -36.85 3.46
N ALA A 19 17.85 -37.27 2.77
CA ALA A 19 17.00 -36.40 1.98
C ALA A 19 16.39 -35.30 2.90
N PRO A 20 16.46 -34.01 2.52
CA PRO A 20 15.71 -32.99 3.22
C PRO A 20 14.23 -33.18 2.92
N VAL A 21 13.44 -33.46 3.95
CA VAL A 21 11.97 -33.38 3.87
C VAL A 21 11.62 -31.91 3.74
N ALA A 22 11.42 -31.45 2.50
CA ALA A 22 10.81 -30.17 2.21
C ALA A 22 9.34 -30.23 2.61
N ILE A 23 9.01 -29.78 3.82
CA ILE A 23 7.63 -29.46 4.18
C ILE A 23 7.30 -28.20 3.38
N GLY A 24 6.54 -28.39 2.29
CA GLY A 24 5.93 -27.29 1.55
C GLY A 24 5.06 -26.48 2.49
N GLY A 25 5.50 -25.26 2.81
CA GLY A 25 4.66 -24.28 3.47
C GLY A 25 3.52 -23.93 2.52
N CYS A 26 2.31 -24.40 2.81
CA CYS A 26 1.12 -23.70 2.38
C CYS A 26 1.14 -22.36 3.10
N GLY A 27 1.56 -21.31 2.39
CA GLY A 27 1.27 -19.94 2.83
C GLY A 27 -0.24 -19.83 2.96
N ALA A 28 -0.72 -19.64 4.18
CA ALA A 28 -2.09 -19.20 4.38
C ALA A 28 -2.24 -17.89 3.58
N PHE A 29 -3.02 -17.94 2.51
CA PHE A 29 -3.49 -16.74 1.85
C PHE A 29 -4.47 -16.11 2.84
N GLU A 30 -3.96 -15.29 3.75
CA GLU A 30 -4.80 -14.36 4.49
C GLU A 30 -5.62 -13.59 3.44
N PRO A 31 -6.94 -13.44 3.63
CA PRO A 31 -7.75 -12.61 2.75
C PRO A 31 -7.05 -11.26 2.57
N SER A 32 -6.73 -10.92 1.33
CA SER A 32 -6.13 -9.63 1.04
C SER A 32 -7.19 -8.55 1.26
N ASP A 33 -6.92 -7.60 2.15
CA ASP A 33 -7.75 -6.40 2.31
C ASP A 33 -7.74 -5.51 1.05
N ILE A 34 -6.89 -5.84 0.06
CA ILE A 34 -6.87 -5.20 -1.26
C ILE A 34 -8.05 -5.70 -2.11
N PRO A 35 -8.89 -4.80 -2.64
CA PRO A 35 -9.98 -5.13 -3.56
C PRO A 35 -9.53 -6.05 -4.70
N ALA A 36 -10.35 -7.07 -4.98
CA ALA A 36 -10.07 -8.02 -6.05
C ALA A 36 -9.98 -7.30 -7.41
N GLY A 37 -8.93 -7.59 -8.17
CA GLY A 37 -8.67 -6.98 -9.48
C GLY A 37 -7.78 -5.74 -9.43
N ALA A 38 -7.40 -5.25 -8.24
CA ALA A 38 -6.40 -4.20 -8.12
C ALA A 38 -5.03 -4.73 -8.55
N ILE A 39 -4.30 -3.94 -9.35
CA ILE A 39 -2.95 -4.27 -9.83
C ILE A 39 -1.93 -3.33 -9.18
N PRO A 40 -0.73 -3.81 -8.80
CA PRO A 40 0.32 -2.94 -8.28
C PRO A 40 0.69 -1.84 -9.29
N MET A 41 1.00 -0.65 -8.79
CA MET A 41 1.56 0.44 -9.57
C MET A 41 2.71 1.10 -8.82
N ASP A 42 3.63 1.71 -9.55
CA ASP A 42 4.60 2.63 -8.95
C ASP A 42 3.98 4.03 -8.85
N PRO A 43 4.09 4.72 -7.71
CA PRO A 43 3.61 6.09 -7.59
C PRO A 43 4.43 7.01 -8.52
N PRO A 44 3.80 7.82 -9.37
CA PRO A 44 4.50 8.81 -10.20
C PRO A 44 5.31 9.79 -9.35
N ALA A 45 6.39 10.34 -9.91
CA ALA A 45 7.29 11.23 -9.18
C ALA A 45 6.59 12.45 -8.54
N HIS A 46 5.57 13.00 -9.20
CA HIS A 46 4.82 14.15 -8.69
C HIS A 46 3.98 13.83 -7.43
N PHE A 47 3.76 12.56 -7.10
CA PHE A 47 3.14 12.19 -5.81
C PHE A 47 4.00 12.65 -4.62
N THR A 48 5.32 12.74 -4.79
CA THR A 48 6.22 13.30 -3.76
C THR A 48 5.90 14.77 -3.49
N GLU A 49 5.57 15.53 -4.53
CA GLU A 49 5.18 16.94 -4.39
C GLU A 49 3.80 17.06 -3.73
N TRP A 50 2.86 16.21 -4.13
CA TRP A 50 1.53 16.14 -3.53
C TRP A 50 1.58 15.72 -2.05
N TRP A 51 2.48 14.80 -1.69
CA TRP A 51 2.75 14.43 -0.31
C TRP A 51 3.22 15.64 0.51
N ALA A 52 4.24 16.35 0.03
CA ALA A 52 4.76 17.54 0.70
C ALA A 52 3.68 18.63 0.87
N ARG A 53 2.82 18.86 -0.14
CA ARG A 53 1.67 19.76 -0.02
C ARG A 53 0.64 19.29 1.01
N THR A 54 0.48 17.98 1.18
CA THR A 54 -0.45 17.39 2.14
C THR A 54 0.09 17.47 3.56
N GLU A 55 1.39 17.25 3.77
CA GLU A 55 2.09 17.54 5.03
C GLU A 55 1.95 19.01 5.41
N GLN A 56 2.21 19.92 4.46
CA GLN A 56 2.12 21.36 4.67
C GLN A 56 0.72 21.81 5.13
N CYS A 57 -0.35 21.40 4.44
CA CYS A 57 -1.70 21.83 4.81
C CYS A 57 -2.17 21.19 6.12
N SER A 58 -1.85 19.92 6.36
CA SER A 58 -2.31 19.19 7.55
C SER A 58 -1.57 19.62 8.82
N GLY A 59 -0.31 20.07 8.67
CA GLY A 59 0.63 20.28 9.76
C GLY A 59 1.17 18.97 10.33
N LEU A 60 1.05 17.86 9.59
CA LEU A 60 1.53 16.53 9.95
C LEU A 60 2.77 16.18 9.11
N SER A 61 3.55 15.21 9.59
CA SER A 61 4.67 14.64 8.84
C SER A 61 4.62 13.13 8.88
N GLY A 62 5.09 12.48 7.82
CA GLY A 62 5.10 11.03 7.73
C GLY A 62 5.98 10.52 6.60
N SER A 63 5.69 9.32 6.11
CA SER A 63 6.42 8.72 5.00
C SER A 63 5.48 8.02 4.03
N MET A 64 5.78 8.17 2.74
CA MET A 64 5.19 7.38 1.65
C MET A 64 5.81 5.99 1.51
N ALA A 65 7.02 5.78 2.03
CA ALA A 65 7.77 4.54 1.85
C ALA A 65 7.02 3.25 2.23
N PRO A 66 6.20 3.21 3.30
CA PRO A 66 5.46 2.00 3.65
C PRO A 66 4.18 1.78 2.83
N ILE A 67 3.81 2.71 1.94
CA ILE A 67 2.56 2.62 1.17
C ILE A 67 2.78 1.75 -0.06
N HIS A 68 2.00 0.68 -0.18
CA HIS A 68 1.86 -0.08 -1.41
C HIS A 68 0.76 0.55 -2.29
N TRP A 69 1.09 0.86 -3.53
CA TRP A 69 0.17 1.53 -4.45
C TRP A 69 -0.46 0.54 -5.40
N TYR A 70 -1.77 0.66 -5.58
CA TYR A 70 -2.54 -0.15 -6.50
C TYR A 70 -3.50 0.71 -7.33
N VAL A 71 -3.81 0.24 -8.53
CA VAL A 71 -4.85 0.80 -9.38
C VAL A 71 -5.90 -0.27 -9.71
N MET A 72 -7.16 0.12 -9.74
CA MET A 72 -8.25 -0.67 -10.31
C MET A 72 -8.38 -0.30 -11.80
N PRO A 73 -7.99 -1.19 -12.72
CA PRO A 73 -7.91 -0.85 -14.15
C PRO A 73 -9.28 -0.70 -14.79
N ASN A 74 -9.40 0.20 -15.78
CA ASN A 74 -10.58 0.44 -16.62
C ASN A 74 -11.88 0.80 -15.87
N VAL A 75 -11.78 1.41 -14.68
CA VAL A 75 -12.95 1.84 -13.90
C VAL A 75 -12.82 3.28 -13.39
N SER A 76 -13.97 3.94 -13.19
CA SER A 76 -14.07 5.23 -12.52
C SER A 76 -14.37 5.11 -11.02
N SER A 77 -14.86 3.96 -10.58
CA SER A 77 -15.14 3.62 -9.18
C SER A 77 -15.04 2.12 -8.98
N PHE A 78 -14.95 1.68 -7.72
CA PHE A 78 -14.97 0.26 -7.35
C PHE A 78 -15.74 0.05 -6.04
N GLN A 79 -16.34 -1.12 -5.89
CA GLN A 79 -17.13 -1.47 -4.71
C GLN A 79 -16.26 -1.99 -3.57
N THR A 80 -16.64 -1.64 -2.35
CA THR A 80 -16.03 -2.12 -1.10
C THR A 80 -17.13 -2.44 -0.09
N ASP A 81 -16.80 -3.11 1.02
CA ASP A 81 -17.76 -3.41 2.08
C ASP A 81 -18.37 -2.15 2.74
N ILE A 82 -17.71 -1.00 2.59
CA ILE A 82 -18.13 0.31 3.12
C ILE A 82 -18.63 1.25 2.02
N GLY A 83 -19.02 0.69 0.87
CA GLY A 83 -19.62 1.40 -0.26
C GLY A 83 -18.67 1.65 -1.43
N GLU A 84 -19.19 2.34 -2.44
CA GLU A 84 -18.43 2.71 -3.64
C GLU A 84 -17.31 3.72 -3.33
N LYS A 85 -16.15 3.53 -3.97
CA LYS A 85 -14.94 4.34 -3.78
C LYS A 85 -14.29 4.69 -5.12
N VAL A 86 -13.59 5.82 -5.15
CA VAL A 86 -12.67 6.20 -6.24
C VAL A 86 -11.19 6.16 -5.79
N GLY A 87 -10.98 6.21 -4.48
CA GLY A 87 -9.73 6.00 -3.77
C GLY A 87 -10.00 5.30 -2.45
N LEU A 88 -9.06 4.49 -1.98
CA LEU A 88 -9.16 3.79 -0.70
C LEU A 88 -7.78 3.62 -0.06
N TRP A 89 -7.57 4.27 1.07
CA TRP A 89 -6.50 3.96 2.00
C TRP A 89 -6.86 2.78 2.91
N ILE A 90 -5.96 1.80 2.98
CA ILE A 90 -6.11 0.58 3.77
C ILE A 90 -4.94 0.50 4.75
N LYS A 91 -5.24 0.18 6.01
CA LYS A 91 -4.23 -0.09 7.03
C LYS A 91 -4.62 -1.29 7.87
N THR A 92 -3.71 -2.26 7.91
CA THR A 92 -3.74 -3.45 8.76
C THR A 92 -2.49 -3.44 9.66
N PRO A 93 -2.34 -4.37 10.61
CA PRO A 93 -1.12 -4.47 11.40
C PRO A 93 0.15 -4.71 10.59
N SER A 94 0.05 -5.33 9.40
CA SER A 94 1.19 -5.74 8.58
C SER A 94 1.26 -5.06 7.21
N HIS A 95 0.26 -4.26 6.83
CA HIS A 95 0.16 -3.72 5.48
C HIS A 95 -0.48 -2.33 5.47
N VAL A 96 0.04 -1.45 4.62
CA VAL A 96 -0.55 -0.15 4.30
C VAL A 96 -0.62 -0.04 2.79
N ALA A 97 -1.80 0.29 2.27
CA ALA A 97 -1.98 0.43 0.83
C ALA A 97 -2.89 1.61 0.47
N ILE A 98 -2.70 2.12 -0.74
CA ILE A 98 -3.64 3.05 -1.39
C ILE A 98 -4.07 2.41 -2.71
N VAL A 99 -5.38 2.30 -2.91
CA VAL A 99 -5.99 1.77 -4.13
C VAL A 99 -6.75 2.90 -4.82
N LEU A 100 -6.48 3.14 -6.10
CA LEU A 100 -7.09 4.21 -6.89
C LEU A 100 -7.88 3.61 -8.05
N ALA A 101 -9.06 4.15 -8.36
CA ALA A 101 -9.70 3.88 -9.65
C ALA A 101 -8.84 4.50 -10.76
N GLU A 102 -8.65 3.81 -11.89
CA GLU A 102 -7.75 4.26 -12.96
C GLU A 102 -8.08 5.68 -13.46
N THR A 103 -9.37 6.03 -13.55
CA THR A 103 -9.79 7.40 -13.93
C THR A 103 -9.24 8.50 -12.99
N TYR A 104 -8.94 8.14 -11.75
CA TYR A 104 -8.48 9.04 -10.68
C TYR A 104 -7.04 8.76 -10.23
N ALA A 105 -6.33 7.83 -10.88
CA ALA A 105 -4.98 7.44 -10.50
C ALA A 105 -3.97 8.60 -10.60
N ASP A 106 -4.28 9.63 -11.40
CA ASP A 106 -3.49 10.86 -11.55
C ASP A 106 -4.30 12.13 -11.18
N HIS A 107 -5.30 11.98 -10.29
CA HIS A 107 -6.16 13.10 -9.89
C HIS A 107 -5.74 13.66 -8.52
N GLU A 108 -5.19 14.88 -8.50
CA GLU A 108 -4.55 15.46 -7.32
C GLU A 108 -5.41 15.39 -6.05
N LEU A 109 -6.69 15.79 -6.14
CA LEU A 109 -7.61 15.72 -5.00
C LEU A 109 -7.70 14.31 -4.41
N VAL A 110 -7.95 13.29 -5.22
CA VAL A 110 -8.16 11.91 -4.76
C VAL A 110 -6.88 11.37 -4.16
N VAL A 111 -5.74 11.54 -4.83
CA VAL A 111 -4.47 11.03 -4.33
C VAL A 111 -4.09 11.68 -3.01
N ARG A 112 -4.22 13.01 -2.90
CA ARG A 112 -3.93 13.73 -1.65
C ARG A 112 -4.91 13.39 -0.54
N HIS A 113 -6.17 13.11 -0.87
CA HIS A 113 -7.17 12.64 0.09
C HIS A 113 -6.72 11.33 0.76
N GLU A 114 -6.28 10.34 -0.03
CA GLU A 114 -5.78 9.07 0.51
C GLU A 114 -4.42 9.24 1.25
N MET A 115 -3.55 10.13 0.78
CA MET A 115 -2.33 10.48 1.51
C MET A 115 -2.62 11.11 2.87
N LEU A 116 -3.68 11.92 2.99
CA LEU A 116 -4.07 12.52 4.26
C LEU A 116 -4.57 11.47 5.25
N HIS A 117 -5.28 10.43 4.78
CA HIS A 117 -5.59 9.27 5.62
C HIS A 117 -4.32 8.61 6.16
N GLN A 118 -3.31 8.44 5.31
CA GLN A 118 -2.01 7.94 5.75
C GLN A 118 -1.38 8.86 6.79
N LEU A 119 -1.33 10.18 6.59
CA LEU A 119 -0.74 11.08 7.61
C LEU A 119 -1.50 11.04 8.94
N LEU A 120 -2.82 10.91 8.90
CA LEU A 120 -3.67 10.80 10.10
C LEU A 120 -3.63 9.40 10.74
N GLN A 121 -3.20 8.38 9.98
CA GLN A 121 -3.17 6.98 10.40
C GLN A 121 -4.54 6.45 10.85
N ARG A 122 -5.63 6.93 10.24
CA ARG A 122 -7.02 6.54 10.56
C ARG A 122 -7.98 6.72 9.39
N ALA A 123 -9.05 5.93 9.42
CA ALA A 123 -10.21 6.13 8.58
C ALA A 123 -11.07 7.34 9.03
N GLY A 124 -12.01 7.73 8.16
CA GLY A 124 -12.96 8.82 8.35
C GLY A 124 -12.38 10.19 8.01
N HIS A 125 -13.26 11.20 7.87
CA HIS A 125 -12.89 12.53 7.40
C HIS A 125 -13.11 13.60 8.48
N PRO A 126 -12.20 13.77 9.47
CA PRO A 126 -12.31 14.87 10.43
C PRO A 126 -12.31 16.22 9.69
N ALA A 127 -13.37 17.02 9.90
CA ALA A 127 -13.58 18.29 9.21
C ALA A 127 -12.42 19.28 9.37
N ASP A 128 -11.75 19.28 10.53
CA ASP A 128 -10.57 20.12 10.78
C ASP A 128 -9.46 19.87 9.75
N TYR A 129 -9.28 18.63 9.28
CA TYR A 129 -8.25 18.27 8.33
C TYR A 129 -8.74 18.30 6.88
N PHE A 130 -9.82 17.60 6.58
CA PHE A 130 -10.30 17.42 5.22
C PHE A 130 -10.99 18.67 4.67
N ASP A 131 -11.71 19.42 5.50
CA ASP A 131 -12.39 20.64 5.04
C ASP A 131 -11.56 21.89 5.32
N SER A 132 -11.18 22.11 6.59
CA SER A 132 -10.66 23.41 7.03
C SER A 132 -9.20 23.63 6.66
N LYS A 133 -8.34 22.64 6.92
CA LYS A 133 -6.89 22.75 6.70
C LYS A 133 -6.49 22.48 5.25
N CYS A 134 -6.95 21.36 4.69
CA CYS A 134 -6.47 20.88 3.39
C CYS A 134 -7.45 21.06 2.24
N GLY A 135 -8.76 21.19 2.50
CA GLY A 135 -9.77 21.31 1.46
C GLY A 135 -9.78 20.13 0.48
N LEU A 136 -9.56 18.91 0.99
CA LEU A 136 -9.47 17.67 0.23
C LEU A 136 -10.82 16.93 0.18
N THR A 137 -11.89 17.69 -0.08
CA THR A 137 -13.24 17.21 -0.38
C THR A 137 -13.71 17.83 -1.69
N TRP A 138 -14.63 17.19 -2.41
CA TRP A 138 -15.13 17.71 -3.69
C TRP A 138 -15.73 19.11 -3.55
N GLU A 139 -16.34 19.40 -2.40
CA GLU A 139 -16.98 20.67 -2.07
C GLU A 139 -15.97 21.79 -1.77
N ARG A 140 -14.74 21.44 -1.38
CA ARG A 140 -13.71 22.40 -0.92
C ARG A 140 -12.54 22.54 -1.88
N TRP A 141 -12.39 21.60 -2.80
CA TRP A 141 -11.26 21.57 -3.72
C TRP A 141 -11.21 22.78 -4.64
N SER A 142 -10.02 23.38 -4.78
CA SER A 142 -9.82 24.62 -5.55
C SER A 142 -8.63 24.58 -6.53
N GLY A 143 -7.99 23.42 -6.76
CA GLY A 143 -6.80 23.28 -7.61
C GLY A 143 -7.01 22.52 -8.92
N GLY A 144 -6.96 23.21 -10.07
CA GLY A 144 -6.70 22.63 -11.42
C GLY A 144 -7.80 21.73 -12.03
N PRO A 145 -7.88 21.57 -13.38
CA PRO A 145 -9.06 21.02 -14.03
C PRO A 145 -9.26 19.54 -13.72
N THR A 146 -10.31 19.27 -12.97
CA THR A 146 -11.06 18.02 -12.90
C THR A 146 -11.35 17.55 -14.32
N MET A 147 -10.90 16.35 -14.71
CA MET A 147 -11.59 15.59 -15.76
C MET A 147 -13.04 15.48 -15.29
N MET A 148 -13.92 16.28 -15.90
CA MET A 148 -15.30 16.49 -15.44
C MET A 148 -15.94 15.15 -15.10
N ALA A 149 -16.36 14.99 -13.85
CA ALA A 149 -17.38 14.04 -13.51
C ALA A 149 -18.62 14.41 -14.33
N SER A 150 -18.77 13.78 -15.49
CA SER A 150 -19.98 13.89 -16.29
C SER A 150 -21.03 13.07 -15.55
N ALA A 151 -21.78 13.74 -14.67
CA ALA A 151 -23.09 13.27 -14.27
C ALA A 151 -23.93 13.19 -15.55
N GLY A 152 -24.24 11.97 -15.97
CA GLY A 152 -25.20 11.73 -17.04
C GLY A 152 -26.56 12.33 -16.67
N THR A 153 -27.15 13.04 -17.63
CA THR A 153 -28.55 13.49 -17.65
C THR A 153 -29.54 12.33 -17.59
#